data_AF-A0A955YF32-F1
#
_entry.id   AF-A0A955YF32-F1
#
_cell.length_a   1.000
_cell.length_b   1.000
_cell.length_c   1.000
_cell.angle_alpha   90.00
_cell.angle_beta   90.00
_cell.angle_gamma   90.00
#
_symmetry.space_group_name_H-M   'P 1'
#
loop_
_entity.id
_entity.type
_entity.pdbx_description
1 polymer ?
#
loop_
_entity_poly.entity_id
_entity_poly.type
_entity_poly.pdbx_seq_one_letter_code
_entity_poly.pdbx_strand_id
1 'polypeptide(L)'
;MEVVLRKLGRKPGRAVIGRLLRPPRKGSVVVIEFPDGLHEYVTTPVKRILRICGSEVYYVQTANSRYRLEVRNGEAVQLDIIAGSPNS
;
A
#
# COMPACT_ATOMS: atom_id res chain seq x y z
N MET A 1 -10.30 -0.74 5.06
CA MET A 1 -9.40 -1.76 4.45
C MET A 1 -8.01 -1.17 4.46
N GLU A 2 -7.24 -1.46 5.51
CA GLU A 2 -5.85 -0.99 5.61
C GLU A 2 -4.99 -1.79 4.63
N VAL A 3 -4.07 -1.11 3.96
CA VAL A 3 -3.18 -1.71 2.99
C VAL A 3 -1.74 -1.27 3.18
N VAL A 4 -0.83 -2.12 2.71
CA VAL A 4 0.59 -1.80 2.53
C VAL A 4 0.92 -1.96 1.06
N LEU A 5 1.36 -0.88 0.43
CA LEU A 5 1.80 -0.87 -0.96
C LEU A 5 3.32 -0.70 -1.01
N ARG A 6 4.00 -1.67 -1.65
CA ARG A 6 5.45 -1.66 -1.86
C ARG A 6 5.77 -1.65 -3.34
N LYS A 7 6.58 -0.68 -3.76
CA LYS A 7 7.12 -0.65 -5.12
C LYS A 7 8.14 -1.78 -5.29
N LEU A 8 8.00 -2.56 -6.36
CA LEU A 8 8.89 -3.66 -6.72
C LEU A 8 10.00 -3.16 -7.65
N GLY A 9 11.23 -3.66 -7.46
CA GLY A 9 12.37 -3.33 -8.31
C GLY A 9 13.66 -3.11 -7.51
N ARG A 10 14.72 -2.68 -8.20
CA ARG A 10 16.08 -2.54 -7.63
C ARG A 10 16.21 -1.49 -6.52
N LYS A 11 15.34 -0.49 -6.50
CA LYS A 11 15.25 0.52 -5.44
C LYS A 11 13.80 0.54 -4.92
N PRO A 12 13.42 -0.42 -4.05
CA PRO A 12 12.11 -0.39 -3.44
C PRO A 12 12.07 0.85 -2.53
N GLY A 13 11.26 1.84 -2.89
CA GLY A 13 11.04 3.02 -2.06
C GLY A 13 10.33 2.67 -0.75
N ARG A 14 10.07 3.69 0.08
CA ARG A 14 9.30 3.52 1.32
C ARG A 14 7.91 2.92 1.01
N ALA A 15 7.48 2.00 1.88
CA ALA A 15 6.13 1.45 1.79
C ALA A 15 5.10 2.55 2.05
N VAL A 16 4.03 2.53 1.26
CA VAL A 16 2.86 3.40 1.46
C VAL A 16 1.86 2.60 2.29
N ILE A 17 1.43 3.15 3.43
CA ILE A 17 0.50 2.50 4.36
C ILE A 17 -0.69 3.44 4.53
N GLY A 18 -1.90 2.89 4.47
CA GLY A 18 -3.11 3.68 4.66
C GLY A 18 -4.38 2.93 4.30
N ARG A 19 -5.47 3.68 4.13
CA ARG A 19 -6.78 3.14 3.77
C ARG A 19 -6.94 3.10 2.26
N LEU A 20 -7.18 1.90 1.72
CA LEU A 20 -7.54 1.75 0.32
C LEU A 20 -8.96 2.28 0.10
N LEU A 21 -9.10 3.32 -0.74
CA LEU A 21 -10.41 3.95 -0.98
C LEU A 21 -11.30 3.11 -1.90
N ARG A 22 -10.72 2.43 -2.89
CA ARG A 22 -11.45 1.60 -3.85
C ARG A 22 -10.63 0.37 -4.24
N PRO A 23 -11.29 -0.77 -4.54
CA PRO A 23 -10.59 -1.95 -5.06
C PRO A 23 -9.79 -1.60 -6.33
N PRO A 24 -8.56 -2.13 -6.53
CA PRO A 24 -7.80 -1.88 -7.73
C PRO A 24 -8.53 -2.41 -8.97
N ARG A 25 -8.61 -1.60 -10.02
CA ARG A 25 -9.25 -1.98 -11.30
C ARG A 25 -8.37 -1.59 -12.49
N LYS A 26 -8.32 -2.43 -13.52
CA LYS A 26 -7.61 -2.12 -14.78
C LYS A 26 -8.19 -0.82 -15.37
N GLY A 27 -7.32 0.05 -15.86
CA GLY A 27 -7.65 1.37 -16.41
C GLY A 27 -7.88 2.45 -15.37
N SER A 28 -8.01 2.10 -14.08
CA SER A 28 -8.15 3.05 -12.97
C SER A 28 -6.84 3.24 -12.22
N VAL A 29 -6.77 4.24 -11.34
CA VAL A 29 -5.65 4.45 -10.41
C VAL A 29 -5.90 3.75 -9.09
N VAL A 30 -4.84 3.40 -8.35
CA VAL A 30 -4.93 3.01 -6.94
C VAL A 30 -4.82 4.28 -6.10
N VAL A 31 -5.76 4.46 -5.18
CA VAL A 31 -5.77 5.58 -4.23
C VAL A 31 -5.72 5.03 -2.81
N ILE A 32 -4.72 5.48 -2.05
CA ILE A 32 -4.53 5.15 -0.64
C ILE A 32 -4.55 6.45 0.14
N GLU A 33 -5.52 6.60 1.02
CA GLU A 33 -5.61 7.72 1.95
C GLU A 33 -4.68 7.44 3.15
N PHE A 34 -3.86 8.42 3.52
CA PHE A 34 -2.97 8.29 4.66
C PHE A 34 -3.73 8.43 6.00
N PRO A 35 -3.17 7.92 7.11
CA PRO A 35 -3.83 7.99 8.42
C PRO A 35 -4.16 9.40 8.92
N ASP A 36 -3.50 10.43 8.38
CA ASP A 36 -3.78 11.83 8.71
C ASP A 36 -5.10 12.34 8.11
N GLY A 37 -5.69 11.61 7.16
CA GLY A 37 -6.92 12.00 6.45
C GLY A 37 -6.76 13.21 5.51
N LEU A 38 -5.54 13.72 5.32
CA LEU A 38 -5.26 14.92 4.55
C LEU A 38 -4.49 14.60 3.26
N HIS A 39 -3.70 13.53 3.26
CA HIS A 39 -2.86 13.18 2.13
C HIS A 39 -3.33 11.89 1.45
N GLU A 40 -3.12 11.83 0.15
CA GLU A 40 -3.38 10.64 -0.67
C GLU A 40 -2.14 10.22 -1.45
N TYR A 41 -1.95 8.92 -1.57
CA TYR A 41 -1.06 8.32 -2.55
C TYR A 41 -1.86 7.84 -3.77
N VAL A 42 -1.51 8.35 -4.94
CA VAL A 42 -2.17 8.03 -6.21
C VAL A 42 -1.16 7.45 -7.19
N THR A 43 -1.48 6.29 -7.78
CA THR A 43 -0.65 5.68 -8.83
C THR A 43 -1.00 6.22 -10.22
N THR A 44 -0.15 5.92 -11.21
CA THR A 44 -0.60 5.95 -12.62
C THR A 44 -1.65 4.85 -12.88
N PRO A 45 -2.41 4.92 -13.99
CA PRO A 45 -3.42 3.91 -14.31
C PRO A 45 -2.86 2.50 -14.36
N VAL A 46 -3.66 1.56 -13.83
CA VAL A 46 -3.34 0.15 -13.72
C VAL A 46 -3.51 -0.55 -15.07
N LYS A 47 -2.47 -1.25 -15.51
CA LYS A 47 -2.47 -2.06 -16.74
C LYS A 47 -2.88 -3.51 -16.48
N ARG A 48 -2.46 -4.09 -15.35
CA ARG A 48 -2.69 -5.49 -15.00
C ARG A 48 -2.73 -5.66 -13.49
N ILE A 49 -3.60 -6.56 -13.03
CA ILE A 49 -3.75 -6.95 -11.62
C ILE A 49 -3.67 -8.48 -11.58
N LEU A 50 -2.88 -9.00 -10.66
CA LEU A 50 -2.87 -10.42 -10.30
C LEU A 50 -3.15 -10.52 -8.80
N ARG A 51 -3.97 -11.50 -8.40
CA ARG A 51 -4.22 -11.82 -6.99
C ARG A 51 -3.68 -13.21 -6.71
N ILE A 52 -2.98 -13.39 -5.59
CA ILE A 52 -2.63 -14.73 -5.11
C ILE A 52 -3.90 -15.39 -4.57
N CYS A 53 -4.24 -16.58 -5.09
CA CYS A 53 -5.40 -17.34 -4.62
C CYS A 53 -5.27 -17.68 -3.13
N GLY A 54 -6.36 -17.55 -2.36
CA GLY A 54 -6.36 -17.78 -0.92
C GLY A 54 -5.61 -16.73 -0.09
N SER A 55 -5.18 -15.62 -0.70
CA SER A 55 -4.47 -14.54 -0.02
C SER A 55 -5.08 -13.17 -0.37
N GLU A 56 -4.85 -12.19 0.50
CA GLU A 56 -5.15 -10.78 0.25
C GLU A 56 -3.92 -10.01 -0.24
N VAL A 57 -3.19 -10.62 -1.17
CA VAL A 57 -1.99 -10.06 -1.80
C VAL A 57 -2.25 -9.90 -3.29
N TYR A 58 -2.05 -8.67 -3.75
CA TYR A 58 -2.25 -8.25 -5.13
C TYR A 58 -0.93 -7.75 -5.71
N TYR A 59 -0.64 -8.15 -6.94
CA TYR A 59 0.43 -7.56 -7.74
C TYR A 59 -0.18 -6.61 -8.76
N VAL A 60 0.17 -5.33 -8.66
CA VAL A 60 -0.37 -4.26 -9.47
C VAL A 60 0.70 -3.76 -10.41
N GLN A 61 0.44 -3.87 -11.72
CA GLN A 61 1.29 -3.26 -12.73
C GLN A 61 0.61 -2.00 -13.26
N THR A 62 1.35 -0.90 -13.22
CA THR A 62 0.94 0.40 -13.77
C THR A 62 1.76 0.70 -15.03
N ALA A 63 1.62 1.89 -15.60
CA ALA A 63 2.40 2.30 -16.77
C ALA A 63 3.91 2.25 -16.52
N ASN A 64 4.35 2.69 -15.34
CA ASN A 64 5.76 2.99 -15.06
C ASN A 64 6.33 2.17 -13.89
N SER A 65 5.51 1.38 -13.21
CA SER A 65 5.92 0.72 -11.95
C SER A 65 5.10 -0.54 -11.67
N ARG A 66 5.70 -1.44 -10.91
CA ARG A 66 5.07 -2.66 -10.38
C ARG A 66 5.02 -2.55 -8.87
N TYR A 67 3.95 -3.04 -8.27
CA TYR A 67 3.74 -2.96 -6.84
C TYR A 67 3.23 -4.29 -6.30
N ARG A 68 3.57 -4.57 -5.04
CA ARG A 68 2.86 -5.53 -4.20
C ARG A 68 1.95 -4.73 -3.27
N LEU A 69 0.66 -5.03 -3.30
CA LEU A 69 -0.37 -4.47 -2.44
C LEU A 69 -0.87 -5.58 -1.51
N GLU A 70 -0.75 -5.37 -0.22
CA GLU A 70 -1.16 -6.31 0.82
C GLU A 70 -2.30 -5.68 1.59
N VAL A 71 -3.38 -6.43 1.80
CA VAL A 71 -4.48 -6.00 2.65
C VAL A 71 -4.26 -6.55 4.05
N ARG A 72 -4.35 -5.68 5.04
CA ARG A 72 -4.39 -6.05 6.44
C ARG A 72 -5.86 -6.17 6.85
N ASN A 73 -6.31 -7.41 7.10
CA ASN A 73 -7.56 -7.63 7.81
C ASN A 73 -7.32 -7.25 9.27
N GLY A 74 -8.10 -6.31 9.80
CA GLY A 74 -7.80 -5.61 11.04
C GLY A 74 -7.63 -6.53 12.25
N GLU A 75 -6.39 -6.86 12.59
CA GLU A 75 -5.86 -6.42 13.87
C GLU A 75 -5.11 -5.14 13.60
N ALA A 76 -5.52 -4.05 14.26
CA ALA A 76 -4.73 -2.83 14.28
C ALA A 76 -3.34 -3.22 14.79
N VAL A 77 -2.35 -3.22 13.90
CA VAL A 77 -0.96 -3.36 14.32
C VAL A 77 -0.70 -2.12 15.15
N GLN A 78 -0.68 -2.29 16.48
CA GLN A 78 -0.09 -1.34 17.40
C GLN A 78 1.35 -1.16 16.93
N LEU A 79 1.58 -0.14 16.11
CA LEU A 79 2.92 0.35 15.87
C LEU A 79 3.32 0.98 17.18
N ASP A 80 4.02 0.21 18.00
CA ASP A 80 4.88 0.75 19.04
C ASP A 80 5.85 1.70 18.31
N ILE A 81 5.50 2.98 18.36
CA ILE A 81 6.43 4.06 18.12
C ILE A 81 7.50 3.82 19.18
N ILE A 82 8.65 3.28 18.76
CA ILE A 82 9.87 3.37 19.56
C ILE A 82 10.21 4.86 19.58
N ALA A 83 9.51 5.59 20.45
CA ALA A 83 9.93 6.88 20.92
C ALA A 83 11.22 6.58 21.66
N GLY A 84 12.33 7.04 21.07
CA GLY A 84 13.61 7.06 21.74
C GLY A 84 13.41 7.65 23.13
N SER A 85 13.74 6.87 24.15
CA SER A 85 13.84 7.40 25.49
C SER A 85 15.26 7.92 25.72
N PRO A 86 15.37 9.00 26.51
CA PRO A 86 16.52 9.89 26.55
C PRO A 86 17.61 9.36 27.50
N ASN A 87 18.81 9.89 27.29
CA ASN A 87 20.03 9.84 28.12
C ASN A 87 19.95 9.14 29.49
N SER A 88 20.85 8.18 29.67
CA SER A 88 21.58 7.97 30.94
C SER A 88 23.03 8.39 30.76
#